data_AF-A0AAD3NNL4-F1
#
_entry.id   AF-A0AAD3NNL4-F1
#
_cell.length_a   1.000
_cell.length_b   1.000
_cell.length_c   1.000
_cell.angle_alpha   90.00
_cell.angle_beta   90.00
_cell.angle_gamma   90.00
#
_symmetry.space_group_name_H-M   'P 1'
#
loop_
_entity.id
_entity.type
_entity.pdbx_description
1 polymer ?
#
loop_
_entity_poly.entity_id
_entity_poly.type
_entity_poly.pdbx_seq_one_letter_code
_entity_poly.pdbx_strand_id
1 'polypeptide(L)' 'LEQIQKHTWYIGGKNEPEPEQPVPRKVTIRSLPSADDIDPDVLDSMHSLGCFRDKNKLLKDLLSDDDNQEKR' A
#
# COMPACT_ATOMS: atom_id res chain seq x y z
N LEU A 1 -5.26 -15.97 -5.41
CA LEU A 1 -3.94 -16.36 -4.84
C LEU A 1 -4.00 -17.67 -4.06
N GLU A 2 -5.08 -17.92 -3.32
CA GLU A 2 -5.26 -19.12 -2.48
C GLU A 2 -5.12 -20.46 -3.23
N GLN A 3 -5.58 -20.52 -4.48
CA GLN A 3 -5.52 -21.75 -5.28
C GLN A 3 -4.08 -22.11 -5.69
N ILE A 4 -3.22 -21.10 -5.89
CA ILE A 4 -1.80 -21.28 -6.19
C ILE A 4 -1.06 -21.71 -4.92
N GLN A 5 -1.40 -21.12 -3.77
CA GLN A 5 -0.80 -21.43 -2.48
C GLN A 5 -1.06 -22.87 -1.99
N LYS A 6 -2.10 -23.53 -2.51
CA LYS A 6 -2.47 -24.92 -2.18
C LYS A 6 -1.91 -25.95 -3.17
N HIS A 7 -1.26 -25.53 -4.25
CA HIS A 7 -0.79 -26.43 -5.29
C HIS A 7 0.48 -27.17 -4.86
N THR A 8 0.59 -28.48 -5.18
CA THR A 8 1.71 -29.34 -4.77
C THR A 8 3.08 -28.81 -5.19
N TRP A 9 3.16 -28.17 -6.36
CA TRP A 9 4.38 -27.50 -6.84
C TRP A 9 4.83 -26.34 -5.94
N TYR A 10 3.88 -25.53 -5.45
CA TYR A 10 4.14 -24.41 -4.54
C TYR A 10 4.58 -24.89 -3.14
N ILE A 11 4.03 -26.01 -2.67
CA ILE A 11 4.40 -26.63 -1.40
C ILE A 11 5.77 -27.33 -1.51
N GLY A 12 6.04 -27.96 -2.64
CA GLY A 12 7.29 -28.69 -2.90
C GLY A 12 8.53 -27.80 -2.92
N GLY A 13 8.39 -26.53 -3.36
CA GLY A 13 9.48 -25.55 -3.39
C GLY A 13 9.95 -25.03 -2.02
N LYS A 14 9.23 -25.31 -0.93
CA LYS A 14 9.59 -24.86 0.44
C LYS A 14 10.66 -25.73 1.14
N ASN A 15 11.29 -26.66 0.43
CA ASN A 15 12.27 -27.61 0.98
C ASN A 15 13.73 -27.14 0.92
N GLU A 16 13.98 -25.87 0.60
CA GLU A 16 15.30 -25.24 0.80
C GLU A 16 15.16 -24.12 1.83
N PRO A 17 16.12 -23.98 2.77
CA PRO A 17 16.18 -22.80 3.63
C PRO A 17 16.57 -21.61 2.76
N GLU A 18 15.58 -20.99 2.13
CA GLU A 18 15.73 -19.69 1.48
C GLU A 18 16.20 -18.69 2.54
N PRO A 19 17.24 -17.89 2.30
CA PRO A 19 17.64 -16.85 3.24
C PRO A 19 16.42 -15.99 3.53
N GLU A 20 16.09 -15.79 4.82
CA GLU A 20 14.94 -14.98 5.23
C GLU A 20 15.00 -13.63 4.51
N GLN A 21 14.15 -13.44 3.49
CA GLN A 21 14.02 -12.16 2.84
C GLN A 21 13.68 -11.14 3.92
N PRO A 22 14.37 -9.98 3.96
CA PRO A 22 14.06 -8.97 4.94
C PRO A 22 12.57 -8.67 4.85
N VAL A 23 11.86 -8.84 5.97
CA VAL A 23 10.42 -8.65 6.01
C VAL A 23 10.10 -7.31 5.35
N PRO A 24 9.32 -7.28 4.25
CA PRO A 24 8.99 -6.04 3.58
C PRO A 24 8.33 -5.15 4.63
N ARG A 25 8.91 -3.97 4.85
CA ARG A 25 8.44 -3.02 5.86
C ARG A 25 7.01 -2.67 5.49
N LYS A 26 6.05 -3.23 6.23
CA LYS A 26 4.64 -2.92 6.05
C LYS A 26 4.45 -1.49 6.52
N VAL A 27 4.25 -0.57 5.58
CA VAL A 27 3.74 0.76 5.90
C VAL A 27 2.32 0.55 6.41
N THR A 28 2.11 0.72 7.71
CA THR A 28 0.77 0.62 8.29
C THR A 28 0.00 1.84 7.85
N ILE A 29 -0.96 1.61 6.96
CA ILE A 29 -1.93 2.60 6.56
C ILE A 29 -2.89 2.76 7.73
N ARG A 30 -2.75 3.85 8.48
CA ARG A 30 -3.72 4.21 9.52
C ARG A 30 -4.78 5.08 8.85
N SER A 31 -6.05 4.72 9.00
CA SER A 31 -7.17 5.53 8.47
C SER A 31 -7.05 6.95 9.02
N LEU A 32 -6.94 7.94 8.13
CA LEU A 32 -6.81 9.34 8.52
C LEU A 32 -8.21 9.85 8.91
N PRO A 33 -8.41 10.32 10.16
CA PRO A 33 -9.73 10.67 10.66
C PRO A 33 -10.28 11.97 10.05
N SER A 34 -9.43 12.84 9.51
CA SER A 34 -9.82 14.15 8.95
C SER A 34 -8.73 14.71 8.03
N ALA A 35 -9.12 15.67 7.18
CA ALA A 35 -8.22 16.34 6.23
C ALA A 35 -7.03 17.04 6.92
N ASP A 36 -7.21 17.53 8.14
CA ASP A 36 -6.18 18.18 8.96
C ASP A 36 -5.09 17.22 9.46
N ASP A 37 -5.32 15.91 9.42
CA ASP A 37 -4.31 14.91 9.80
C ASP A 37 -3.37 14.57 8.62
N ILE A 38 -3.65 15.12 7.43
CA ILE A 38 -2.84 14.92 6.23
C ILE A 38 -1.73 15.96 6.18
N ASP A 39 -0.49 15.51 6.20
CA ASP A 39 0.68 16.37 6.08
C ASP A 39 0.72 17.08 4.70
N PRO A 40 0.89 18.41 4.68
CA PRO A 40 0.87 19.19 3.43
C PRO A 40 2.06 18.89 2.52
N ASP A 41 3.24 18.52 3.06
CA ASP A 41 4.42 18.15 2.27
C ASP A 41 4.22 16.79 1.58
N VAL A 42 3.47 15.87 2.20
CA VAL A 42 3.08 14.60 1.56
C VAL A 42 2.14 14.83 0.38
N LEU A 43 1.14 15.70 0.53
CA LEU A 43 0.23 16.04 -0.57
C LEU A 43 0.97 16.69 -1.75
N ASP A 44 1.93 17.55 -1.48
CA ASP A 44 2.72 18.20 -2.52
C ASP A 44 3.68 17.21 -3.22
N SER A 45 4.28 16.30 -2.45
CA SER A 45 5.10 15.21 -2.97
C SER A 45 4.29 14.27 -3.87
N MET A 46 3.08 13.90 -3.46
CA MET A 46 2.18 13.08 -4.27
C MET A 46 1.70 13.82 -5.52
N HIS A 47 1.35 15.11 -5.41
CA HIS A 47 0.94 15.92 -6.56
C HIS A 47 2.05 16.01 -7.62
N SER A 48 3.31 16.12 -7.17
CA SER A 48 4.50 16.15 -8.01
C SER A 48 4.76 14.86 -8.81
N LEU A 49 4.16 13.72 -8.43
CA LEU A 49 4.24 12.47 -9.20
C LEU A 49 3.47 12.54 -10.53
N GLY A 50 2.60 13.54 -10.71
CA GLY A 50 1.90 13.82 -11.97
C GLY A 50 0.71 12.90 -12.27
N CYS A 51 0.54 11.81 -11.52
CA CYS A 51 -0.66 10.97 -11.50
C CYS A 51 -1.78 11.56 -10.60
N PHE A 52 -1.41 12.30 -9.55
CA PHE A 52 -2.35 12.96 -8.63
C PHE A 52 -2.51 14.44 -8.95
N ARG A 53 -2.97 14.77 -10.16
CA ARG A 53 -3.13 16.17 -10.60
C ARG A 53 -4.25 16.90 -9.86
N ASP A 54 -5.30 16.18 -9.49
CA ASP A 54 -6.44 16.68 -8.73
C ASP A 54 -6.21 16.51 -7.24
N LYS A 55 -5.71 17.56 -6.58
CA LYS A 55 -5.55 17.59 -5.11
C LYS A 55 -6.85 17.26 -4.38
N ASN A 56 -8.01 17.67 -4.92
CA ASN A 56 -9.31 17.37 -4.32
C ASN A 56 -9.69 15.88 -4.42
N LYS A 57 -9.34 15.22 -5.52
CA LYS A 57 -9.55 13.77 -5.69
C LYS A 57 -8.61 12.99 -4.77
N LEU A 58 -7.33 13.35 -4.77
CA LEU A 58 -6.31 12.74 -3.91
C LEU A 58 -6.72 12.78 -2.42
N LEU A 59 -7.20 13.94 -1.97
CA LEU A 59 -7.60 14.15 -0.59
C LEU A 59 -8.86 13.33 -0.23
N LYS A 60 -9.81 13.19 -1.17
CA LYS A 60 -10.96 12.29 -1.00
C LYS A 60 -10.56 10.81 -0.96
N ASP A 61 -9.64 10.39 -1.82
CA ASP A 61 -9.14 9.02 -1.86
C ASP A 61 -8.34 8.66 -0.59
N LEU A 62 -7.57 9.62 -0.04
CA LEU A 62 -6.87 9.49 1.24
C LEU A 62 -7.82 9.41 2.44
N LEU A 63 -8.93 10.17 2.42
CA LEU A 63 -9.94 10.18 3.49
C LEU A 63 -11.02 9.11 3.34
N SER A 64 -11.13 8.47 2.19
CA SER A 64 -12.05 7.34 1.99
C SER A 64 -11.68 6.22 2.96
N ASP A 65 -12.60 5.34 3.35
CA ASP A 65 -12.26 4.16 4.16
C ASP A 65 -11.64 3.04 3.30
N ASP A 66 -11.76 3.15 1.97
CA ASP A 66 -11.34 2.13 1.00
C ASP A 66 -9.81 1.90 0.98
N ASP A 67 -9.41 0.65 0.74
CA ASP A 67 -8.01 0.22 0.58
C ASP A 67 -7.54 0.56 -0.84
N ASN A 68 -7.17 1.83 -1.08
CA ASN A 68 -6.71 2.32 -2.39
C ASN A 68 -5.17 2.45 -2.45
N GLN A 69 -4.58 2.38 -3.65
CA GLN A 69 -3.15 2.61 -3.87
C GLN A 69 -2.69 4.00 -3.46
N GLU A 70 -3.61 4.97 -3.40
CA GLU A 70 -3.32 6.32 -2.89
C GLU A 70 -2.91 6.33 -1.42
N LYS A 71 -3.20 5.25 -0.67
CA LYS A 71 -2.80 5.08 0.72
C LYS A 71 -1.61 4.13 0.94
N ARG A 72 -1.21 3.35 -0.07
CA ARG A 72 -0.23 2.24 0.03
C ARG A 72 1.23 2.67 -0.11
#